data_AF-A0A914ZXM4-F1
#
_entry.id   AF-A0A914ZXM4-F1
#
_cell.length_a   1.000
_cell.length_b   1.000
_cell.length_c   1.000
_cell.angle_alpha   90.00
_cell.angle_beta   90.00
_cell.angle_gamma   90.00
#
_symmetry.space_group_name_H-M   'P 1'
#
loop_
_entity.id
_entity.type
_entity.pdbx_description
1 polymer ?
#
loop_
_entity_poly.entity_id
_entity_poly.type
_entity_poly.pdbx_seq_one_letter_code
_entity_poly.pdbx_strand_id
1 'polypeptide(L)'
;MNTVSLGENSLRQKMHYSGPLFFQMQESHSTFPDGVRLCELLPNDFNAVMEYLVNQFIPNEPLAKATAMTAEDAWNMNKEVVEAALSSSLSYAFRNRTDEIVAVRLCSTVERPTSDGV
;
A
#
# COMPACT_ATOMS: atom_id res chain seq x y z
N MET A 1 3.04 -52.41 8.27
CA MET A 1 3.99 -51.30 8.41
C MET A 1 3.76 -50.37 7.24
N ASN A 2 3.00 -49.30 7.46
CA ASN A 2 2.67 -48.32 6.42
C ASN A 2 3.49 -47.07 6.68
N THR A 3 4.43 -46.77 5.79
CA THR A 3 5.24 -45.56 5.81
C THR A 3 4.51 -44.44 5.08
N VAL A 4 4.18 -43.38 5.82
CA VAL A 4 3.59 -42.13 5.30
C VAL A 4 4.74 -41.26 4.77
N SER A 5 4.68 -40.88 3.49
CA SER A 5 5.64 -39.99 2.85
C SER A 5 5.23 -38.53 3.10
N LEU A 6 6.09 -37.76 3.78
CA LEU A 6 5.99 -36.30 3.85
C LEU A 6 6.46 -35.71 2.51
N GLY A 7 5.56 -35.02 1.81
CA GLY A 7 5.89 -34.26 0.61
C GLY A 7 6.47 -32.89 0.98
N GLU A 8 7.78 -32.73 0.80
CA GLU A 8 8.47 -31.44 0.79
C GLU A 8 8.24 -30.74 -0.56
N ASN A 9 7.30 -29.79 -0.63
CA ASN A 9 7.19 -28.91 -1.80
C ASN A 9 8.16 -27.73 -1.66
N SER A 10 9.40 -27.98 -2.05
CA SER A 10 10.44 -26.97 -2.28
C SER A 10 10.09 -26.13 -3.51
N LEU A 11 9.67 -24.88 -3.28
CA LEU A 11 9.48 -23.84 -4.31
C LEU A 11 10.85 -23.43 -4.89
N ARG A 12 11.38 -24.21 -5.82
CA ARG A 12 12.48 -23.76 -6.69
C ARG A 12 11.89 -22.97 -7.86
N GLN A 13 11.92 -21.64 -7.74
CA GLN A 13 11.83 -20.75 -8.91
C GLN A 13 13.01 -21.06 -9.84
N LYS A 14 12.73 -21.61 -11.02
CA LYS A 14 13.69 -21.68 -12.12
C LYS A 14 13.66 -20.34 -12.85
N MET A 15 14.68 -19.51 -12.66
CA MET A 15 14.91 -18.34 -13.51
C MET A 15 15.51 -18.79 -14.83
N HIS A 16 14.73 -18.72 -15.91
CA HIS A 16 15.24 -18.74 -17.27
C HIS A 16 15.23 -17.30 -17.80
N TYR A 17 16.42 -16.74 -18.00
CA TYR A 17 16.60 -15.42 -18.61
C TYR A 17 16.78 -15.58 -20.13
N SER A 18 15.87 -14.99 -20.90
CA SER A 18 16.09 -14.67 -22.31
C SER A 18 15.13 -13.57 -22.75
N GLY A 19 15.68 -12.40 -23.13
CA GLY A 19 14.95 -11.36 -23.86
C GLY A 19 14.44 -10.18 -23.04
N PRO A 20 14.22 -9.02 -23.68
CA PRO A 20 14.21 -7.70 -23.05
C PRO A 20 13.06 -7.54 -22.06
N LEU A 21 13.34 -6.84 -20.95
CA LEU A 21 12.42 -6.50 -19.86
C LEU A 21 11.19 -5.73 -20.37
N PHE A 22 10.23 -6.44 -20.95
CA PHE A 22 8.84 -6.06 -20.88
C PHE A 22 8.32 -6.59 -19.55
N PHE A 23 8.21 -5.72 -18.55
CA PHE A 23 7.37 -5.99 -17.39
C PHE A 23 5.93 -6.03 -17.88
N GLN A 24 5.52 -7.18 -18.42
CA GLN A 24 4.12 -7.46 -18.66
C GLN A 24 3.51 -7.62 -17.26
N MET A 25 2.81 -6.57 -16.82
CA MET A 25 2.00 -6.59 -15.62
C MET A 25 0.97 -7.71 -15.81
N GLN A 26 1.28 -8.91 -15.34
CA GLN A 26 0.29 -9.97 -15.26
C GLN A 26 -0.79 -9.44 -14.33
N GLU A 27 -2.00 -9.27 -14.86
CA GLU A 27 -3.21 -9.14 -14.07
C GLU A 27 -3.37 -10.43 -13.25
N SER A 28 -2.69 -10.49 -12.12
CA SER A 28 -3.01 -11.48 -11.11
C SER A 28 -4.39 -11.10 -10.60
N HIS A 29 -5.41 -11.82 -11.07
CA HIS A 29 -6.71 -11.90 -10.43
C HIS A 29 -6.51 -12.39 -9.00
N SER A 30 -6.14 -11.48 -8.12
CA SER A 30 -6.23 -11.65 -6.69
C SER A 30 -7.71 -11.54 -6.39
N THR A 31 -8.37 -12.69 -6.28
CA THR A 31 -9.70 -12.78 -5.68
C THR A 31 -9.55 -12.39 -4.22
N PHE A 32 -9.70 -11.11 -3.94
CA PHE A 32 -9.83 -10.60 -2.58
C PHE A 32 -11.03 -11.28 -1.91
N PRO A 33 -11.00 -11.50 -0.57
CA PRO A 33 -12.14 -12.08 0.13
C PRO A 33 -13.43 -11.36 -0.25
N ASP A 34 -14.49 -12.13 -0.55
CA ASP A 34 -15.70 -11.69 -1.23
C ASP A 34 -16.19 -10.32 -0.77
N GLY A 35 -15.93 -9.27 -1.57
CA GLY A 35 -16.44 -7.92 -1.32
C GLY A 35 -15.41 -6.83 -1.03
N VAL A 36 -14.12 -7.11 -1.21
CA VAL A 36 -13.09 -6.07 -1.22
C VAL A 36 -12.69 -5.76 -2.66
N ARG A 37 -12.56 -4.47 -2.98
CA ARG A 37 -12.17 -3.98 -4.31
C ARG A 37 -11.01 -3.00 -4.22
N LEU A 38 -10.14 -3.02 -5.22
CA LEU A 38 -9.07 -2.05 -5.37
C LEU A 38 -9.61 -0.80 -6.08
N CYS A 39 -9.37 0.37 -5.51
CA CYS A 39 -9.71 1.67 -6.09
C CYS A 39 -8.46 2.54 -6.15
N GLU A 40 -8.31 3.32 -7.22
CA GLU A 40 -7.42 4.48 -7.21
C GLU A 40 -7.92 5.50 -6.18
N LEU A 41 -7.00 6.10 -5.45
CA LEU A 41 -7.30 7.17 -4.51
C LEU A 41 -7.18 8.54 -5.20
N LEU A 42 -8.17 9.39 -4.99
CA LEU A 42 -8.27 10.72 -5.59
C LEU A 42 -8.19 11.81 -4.50
N PRO A 43 -7.97 13.09 -4.86
CA PRO A 43 -7.89 14.17 -3.88
C PRO A 43 -9.12 14.33 -2.98
N ASN A 44 -10.31 13.96 -3.46
CA ASN A 44 -11.54 13.97 -2.66
C ASN A 44 -11.61 12.84 -1.61
N ASP A 45 -10.72 11.85 -1.66
CA ASP A 45 -10.61 10.79 -0.65
C ASP A 45 -9.78 11.20 0.58
N PHE A 46 -9.25 12.43 0.62
CA PHE A 46 -8.35 12.91 1.67
C PHE A 46 -8.85 12.61 3.08
N ASN A 47 -10.08 13.01 3.41
CA ASN A 47 -10.62 12.82 4.75
C ASN A 47 -10.75 11.33 5.11
N ALA A 48 -11.23 10.50 4.19
CA ALA A 48 -11.38 9.06 4.44
C ALA A 48 -10.02 8.37 4.67
N VAL A 49 -8.99 8.78 3.91
CA VAL A 49 -7.62 8.28 4.09
C VAL A 49 -7.05 8.73 5.43
N MET A 50 -7.19 10.01 5.79
CA MET A 50 -6.70 10.54 7.06
C MET A 50 -7.38 9.86 8.25
N GLU A 51 -8.69 9.67 8.20
CA GLU A 51 -9.45 8.94 9.22
C GLU A 51 -8.97 7.48 9.35
N TYR A 52 -8.73 6.79 8.24
CA TYR A 52 -8.15 5.45 8.26
C TYR A 52 -6.75 5.46 8.90
N LEU A 53 -5.89 6.40 8.53
CA LEU A 53 -4.53 6.48 9.06
C LEU A 53 -4.54 6.71 10.57
N VAL A 54 -5.28 7.71 11.03
CA VAL A 54 -5.33 8.09 12.45
C VAL A 54 -5.98 7.01 13.32
N ASN A 55 -7.02 6.34 12.83
CA ASN A 55 -7.77 5.38 13.64
C ASN A 55 -7.28 3.94 13.56
N GLN A 56 -6.69 3.53 12.42
CA GLN A 56 -6.36 2.12 12.15
C GLN A 56 -4.85 1.88 11.99
N PHE A 57 -4.15 2.75 11.26
CA PHE A 57 -2.75 2.53 10.90
C PHE A 57 -1.78 3.04 11.98
N ILE A 58 -1.81 4.33 12.26
CA ILE A 58 -0.85 5.04 13.11
C ILE A 58 -0.79 4.48 14.55
N PRO A 59 -1.90 4.10 15.21
CA PRO A 59 -1.84 3.50 16.55
C PRO A 59 -1.03 2.18 16.61
N ASN A 60 -0.88 1.52 15.46
CA ASN A 60 -0.15 0.26 15.32
C ASN A 60 1.22 0.43 14.65
N GLU A 61 1.55 1.64 14.19
CA GLU A 61 2.85 1.95 13.56
C GLU A 61 3.95 2.03 14.65
N PRO A 62 5.10 1.35 14.47
CA PRO A 62 6.12 1.24 15.52
C PRO A 62 6.62 2.57 16.08
N LEU A 63 6.90 3.56 15.23
CA LEU A 63 7.44 4.85 15.67
C LEU A 63 6.38 5.66 16.42
N ALA A 64 5.19 5.80 15.85
CA ALA A 64 4.06 6.48 16.47
C ALA A 64 3.71 5.89 17.83
N LYS A 65 3.74 4.56 17.96
CA LYS A 65 3.54 3.88 19.23
C LYS A 65 4.68 4.16 20.22
N ALA A 66 5.93 4.15 19.76
CA ALA A 66 7.09 4.42 20.61
C ALA A 66 7.13 5.88 21.11
N THR A 67 6.62 6.83 20.33
CA THR A 67 6.59 8.26 20.69
C THR A 67 5.29 8.68 21.37
N ALA A 68 4.36 7.76 21.61
CA ALA A 68 3.01 8.07 22.11
C ALA A 68 2.31 9.16 21.29
N MET A 69 2.42 9.07 19.96
CA MET A 69 1.86 10.03 19.02
C MET A 69 0.34 10.16 19.21
N THR A 70 -0.15 11.40 19.37
CA THR A 70 -1.58 11.65 19.50
C THR A 70 -2.28 11.66 18.14
N ALA A 71 -3.60 11.57 18.12
CA ALA A 71 -4.39 11.70 16.90
C ALA A 71 -4.21 13.07 16.21
N GLU A 72 -4.01 14.13 17.00
CA GLU A 72 -3.76 15.48 16.49
C GLU A 72 -2.36 15.58 15.83
N ASP A 73 -1.33 15.04 16.48
CA ASP A 73 0.02 14.96 15.90
C ASP A 73 0.01 14.18 14.59
N ALA A 74 -0.63 13.01 14.62
CA ALA A 74 -0.81 12.13 13.48
C ALA A 74 -1.49 12.86 12.30
N TRP A 75 -2.55 13.62 12.58
CA TRP A 75 -3.24 14.39 11.55
C TRP A 75 -2.34 15.47 10.95
N ASN A 76 -1.74 16.29 11.80
CA ASN A 76 -0.94 17.44 11.38
C ASN A 76 0.33 17.02 10.61
N MET A 77 1.01 15.97 11.08
CA MET A 77 2.25 15.49 10.44
C MET A 77 2.01 14.82 9.09
N ASN A 78 0.88 14.13 8.91
CA ASN A 78 0.63 13.35 7.70
C ASN A 78 -0.15 14.11 6.63
N LYS A 79 -0.78 15.24 6.95
CA LYS A 79 -1.61 16.02 6.01
C LYS A 79 -0.91 16.28 4.67
N GLU A 80 0.25 16.92 4.68
CA GLU A 80 0.95 17.30 3.44
C GLU A 80 1.43 16.07 2.65
N VAL A 81 1.85 15.02 3.36
CA VAL A 81 2.27 13.75 2.75
C VAL A 81 1.10 13.07 2.04
N VAL A 82 -0.08 13.05 2.66
CA VAL A 82 -1.29 12.49 2.08
C VAL A 82 -1.77 13.33 0.91
N GLU A 83 -1.78 14.67 1.02
CA GLU A 83 -2.11 15.56 -0.10
C GLU A 83 -1.18 15.32 -1.30
N ALA A 84 0.13 15.22 -1.07
CA ALA A 84 1.10 14.91 -2.11
C ALA A 84 0.85 13.51 -2.72
N ALA A 85 0.55 12.51 -1.90
CA ALA A 85 0.30 11.15 -2.37
C ALA A 85 -0.97 11.03 -3.23
N LEU A 86 -2.05 11.74 -2.85
CA LEU A 86 -3.32 11.78 -3.56
C LEU A 86 -3.31 12.65 -4.81
N SER A 87 -2.36 13.58 -4.91
CA SER A 87 -2.12 14.32 -6.15
C SER A 87 -1.50 13.45 -7.25
N SER A 88 -0.94 12.29 -6.88
CA SER A 88 -0.38 11.32 -7.81
C SER A 88 -1.35 10.18 -8.12
N SER A 89 -1.32 9.67 -9.35
CA SER A 89 -2.10 8.49 -9.79
C SER A 89 -1.48 7.15 -9.34
N LEU A 90 -0.67 7.17 -8.28
CA LEU A 90 0.10 6.02 -7.79
C LEU A 90 -0.45 5.47 -6.46
N SER A 91 -1.42 6.17 -5.87
CA SER A 91 -2.02 5.81 -4.58
C SER A 91 -3.31 5.01 -4.78
N TYR A 92 -3.46 3.94 -4.00
CA TYR A 92 -4.59 3.02 -4.13
C TYR A 92 -5.10 2.60 -2.75
N ALA A 93 -6.37 2.24 -2.68
CA ALA A 93 -7.00 1.71 -1.49
C ALA A 93 -7.79 0.44 -1.79
N PHE A 94 -7.86 -0.42 -0.79
CA PHE A 94 -8.85 -1.47 -0.74
C PHE A 94 -10.09 -0.95 -0.01
N ARG A 95 -11.24 -1.07 -0.65
CA ARG A 95 -12.54 -0.74 -0.07
C ARG A 95 -13.42 -1.96 0.05
N ASN A 96 -14.17 -2.04 1.14
CA ASN A 96 -15.15 -3.12 1.35
C ASN A 96 -16.49 -2.80 0.62
N ARG A 97 -17.53 -3.61 0.90
CA ARG A 97 -18.88 -3.46 0.32
C ARG A 97 -19.63 -2.22 0.80
N THR A 98 -19.28 -1.70 1.98
CA THR A 98 -19.84 -0.47 2.58
C THR A 98 -19.06 0.78 2.17
N ASP A 99 -18.11 0.62 1.25
CA ASP A 99 -17.22 1.68 0.74
C ASP A 99 -16.19 2.21 1.73
N GLU A 100 -15.98 1.51 2.85
CA GLU A 100 -14.97 1.87 3.84
C GLU A 100 -13.58 1.40 3.40
N ILE A 101 -12.58 2.22 3.68
CA ILE A 101 -11.17 1.90 3.42
C ILE A 101 -10.70 0.87 4.46
N VAL A 102 -10.20 -0.26 3.99
CA VAL A 102 -9.64 -1.32 4.83
C VAL A 102 -8.12 -1.42 4.75
N ALA A 103 -7.53 -0.86 3.70
CA ALA A 103 -6.08 -0.72 3.54
C ALA A 103 -5.78 0.36 2.51
N VAL A 104 -4.64 1.04 2.65
CA VAL A 104 -4.15 2.04 1.70
C VAL A 104 -2.69 1.79 1.34
N ARG A 105 -2.33 2.11 0.10
CA ARG A 105 -0.97 2.30 -0.34
C ARG A 105 -0.86 3.73 -0.84
N LEU A 106 -0.17 4.57 -0.08
CA LEU A 106 0.10 5.96 -0.42
C LEU A 106 1.49 6.04 -1.05
N CYS A 107 1.56 6.69 -2.21
CA CYS A 107 2.80 6.87 -2.95
C CYS A 107 2.82 8.28 -3.53
N SER A 108 3.99 8.89 -3.54
CA SER A 108 4.27 10.13 -4.27
C SER A 108 5.62 9.99 -4.98
N THR A 109 5.80 10.72 -6.08
CA THR A 109 7.07 10.79 -6.78
C THR A 109 7.97 11.82 -6.11
N VAL A 110 9.20 11.44 -5.81
CA VAL A 110 10.24 12.37 -5.35
C VAL A 110 11.24 12.54 -6.47
N GLU A 111 11.25 13.73 -7.06
CA GLU A 111 12.20 14.08 -8.11
C GLU A 111 13.56 14.41 -7.51
N ARG A 112 14.63 13.96 -8.19
CA ARG A 112 16.00 14.33 -7.81
C ARG A 112 16.17 15.84 -8.06
N PRO A 113 16.69 16.61 -7.09
CA PRO A 113 17.01 18.01 -7.32
C PRO A 113 17.99 18.15 -8.50
N THR A 114 17.66 18.96 -9.49
CA THR A 114 18.60 19.37 -10.53
C THR A 114 19.48 20.50 -10.01
N SER A 115 20.74 20.54 -10.44
CA SER A 115 21.73 21.54 -10.04
C SER A 115 21.43 22.97 -10.52
N ASP A 116 20.24 23.21 -11.06
CA ASP A 116 19.85 24.48 -11.67
C ASP A 116 19.13 25.41 -10.67
N GLY A 117 19.11 25.05 -9.39
CA GLY A 117 18.59 25.88 -8.29
C GLY A 117 19.60 26.90 -7.79
N VAL A 118 19.90 27.91 -8.60
CA VAL A 118 20.34 29.24 -8.12
C VAL A 118 19.12 30.00 -7.61
#